data_AF-A0A923Y4U8-F1
#
_entry.id   AF-A0A923Y4U8-F1
#
_cell.length_a   1.000
_cell.length_b   1.000
_cell.length_c   1.000
_cell.angle_alpha   90.00
_cell.angle_beta   90.00
_cell.angle_gamma   90.00
#
_symmetry.space_group_name_H-M   'P 1'
#
loop_
_entity.id
_entity.type
_entity.pdbx_description
1 polymer ?
#
loop_
_entity_poly.entity_id
_entity_poly.type
_entity_poly.pdbx_seq_one_letter_code
_entity_poly.pdbx_strand_id
1 'polypeptide(L)' 'MCGRLTMTHPYDAMAALFAASPDNDLPEGPRFNVCPTNPVGVVTATDGARRLRVMRWGLVPPWYKALNDGPL' A
#
# COMPACT_ATOMS: atom_id res chain seq x y z
N MET A 1 -14.52 -1.97 -11.53
CA MET A 1 -13.90 -1.74 -10.20
C MET A 1 -13.21 -3.04 -9.79
N CYS A 2 -11.91 -3.03 -9.55
CA CYS A 2 -11.17 -4.23 -9.14
C CYS A 2 -11.09 -4.28 -7.60
N GLY A 3 -11.64 -5.31 -6.97
CA GLY A 3 -11.68 -5.46 -5.51
C GLY A 3 -10.67 -6.46 -4.94
N ARG A 4 -9.81 -7.06 -5.78
CA ARG A 4 -8.76 -7.99 -5.35
C ARG A 4 -7.49 -7.80 -6.17
N LEU A 5 -6.35 -8.06 -5.54
CA LEU A 5 -5.05 -8.08 -6.20
C LEU A 5 -4.09 -9.09 -5.54
N THR A 6 -3.01 -9.39 -6.25
CA THR A 6 -1.88 -10.19 -5.77
C THR A 6 -0.65 -9.30 -5.60
N MET A 7 0.17 -9.60 -4.59
CA MET A 7 1.48 -8.99 -4.37
C MET A 7 2.47 -10.12 -4.06
N THR A 8 3.01 -10.74 -5.10
CA THR A 8 3.84 -11.95 -4.98
C THR A 8 5.33 -11.66 -5.06
N HIS A 9 5.72 -10.48 -5.53
CA HIS A 9 7.13 -10.10 -5.62
C HIS A 9 7.65 -9.63 -4.26
N PRO A 10 8.90 -9.96 -3.90
CA PRO A 10 9.57 -9.40 -2.74
C PRO A 10 9.62 -7.88 -2.82
N TYR A 11 9.49 -7.20 -1.67
CA TYR A 11 9.50 -5.74 -1.63
C TYR A 11 10.84 -5.14 -2.04
N ASP A 12 11.97 -5.82 -1.85
CA ASP A 12 13.28 -5.36 -2.33
C ASP A 12 13.34 -5.28 -3.86
N ALA A 13 12.73 -6.26 -4.55
CA ALA A 13 12.64 -6.24 -6.01
C ALA A 13 11.75 -5.09 -6.49
N MET A 14 10.67 -4.79 -5.77
CA MET A 14 9.80 -3.64 -6.06
C MET A 14 10.49 -2.31 -5.76
N ALA A 15 11.23 -2.21 -4.65
CA ALA A 15 12.01 -1.04 -4.29
C ALA A 15 13.05 -0.71 -5.37
N ALA A 16 13.78 -1.72 -5.83
CA ALA A 16 14.76 -1.59 -6.92
C ALA A 16 14.09 -1.14 -8.23
N LEU A 17 12.97 -1.79 -8.63
CA LEU A 17 12.24 -1.46 -9.86
C LEU A 17 11.82 0.01 -9.92
N PHE A 18 11.40 0.57 -8.78
CA PHE A 18 10.92 1.94 -8.70
C PHE A 18 11.96 2.95 -8.23
N ALA A 19 13.21 2.53 -7.98
CA ALA A 19 14.24 3.34 -7.32
C ALA A 19 13.72 4.01 -6.04
N ALA A 20 13.07 3.23 -5.20
CA ALA A 20 12.44 3.66 -3.95
C ALA A 20 13.18 3.11 -2.73
N SER A 21 13.23 3.88 -1.65
CA SER A 21 13.72 3.41 -0.36
C SER A 21 12.60 2.64 0.37
N PRO A 22 12.80 1.37 0.78
CA PRO A 22 11.82 0.60 1.53
C PRO A 22 11.73 1.06 2.98
N ASP A 23 10.51 1.13 3.52
CA ASP A 23 10.27 1.30 4.96
C ASP A 23 10.44 -0.04 5.71
N ASN A 24 10.68 0.02 7.02
CA ASN A 24 11.01 -1.16 7.83
C ASN A 24 9.80 -2.02 8.22
N ASP A 25 8.58 -1.56 7.97
CA ASP A 25 7.32 -2.21 8.38
C ASP A 25 6.61 -2.94 7.22
N LEU A 26 7.34 -3.21 6.14
CA LEU A 26 6.80 -3.90 4.98
C LEU A 26 6.48 -5.38 5.31
N PRO A 27 5.29 -5.88 4.92
CA PRO A 27 4.91 -7.27 5.19
C PRO A 27 5.84 -8.27 4.50
N GLU A 28 6.09 -9.42 5.12
CA GLU A 28 6.89 -10.47 4.50
C GLU A 28 6.04 -11.43 3.67
N GLY A 29 6.66 -11.99 2.63
CA GLY A 29 6.12 -13.10 1.84
C GLY A 29 5.08 -12.71 0.77
N PRO A 30 4.76 -13.65 -0.13
CA PRO A 30 3.81 -13.44 -1.22
C PRO A 30 2.36 -13.40 -0.72
N ARG A 31 1.58 -12.45 -1.23
CA ARG A 31 0.16 -12.26 -0.88
C ARG A 31 -0.72 -12.52 -2.09
N PHE A 32 -1.47 -13.62 -2.06
CA PHE A 32 -2.29 -14.08 -3.18
C PHE A 32 -3.74 -13.58 -3.15
N ASN A 33 -4.18 -12.98 -2.05
CA ASN A 33 -5.54 -12.46 -1.89
C ASN A 33 -5.54 -11.20 -1.03
N VAL A 34 -5.19 -10.08 -1.64
CA VAL A 34 -5.30 -8.78 -0.99
C VAL A 34 -6.73 -8.27 -1.19
N CYS A 35 -7.41 -7.93 -0.10
CA CYS A 35 -8.78 -7.42 -0.06
C CYS A 35 -8.79 -5.91 0.25
N PRO A 36 -9.92 -5.20 0.02
CA PRO A 36 -10.09 -3.83 0.50
C PRO A 36 -9.83 -3.75 2.00
N THR A 37 -9.34 -2.59 2.46
CA THR A 37 -8.89 -2.30 3.83
C THR A 37 -7.58 -2.98 4.27
N ASN A 38 -7.10 -4.00 3.55
CA ASN A 38 -5.81 -4.59 3.85
C ASN A 38 -4.67 -3.57 3.67
N PRO A 39 -3.58 -3.68 4.45
CA PRO A 39 -2.35 -2.95 4.15
C PRO A 39 -1.77 -3.41 2.81
N VAL A 40 -1.26 -2.48 2.01
CA VAL A 40 -0.60 -2.72 0.73
C VAL A 40 0.67 -1.87 0.63
N GLY A 41 1.72 -2.42 0.03
CA GLY A 41 2.91 -1.65 -0.31
C GLY A 41 2.61 -0.69 -1.47
N VAL A 42 2.93 0.58 -1.26
CA VAL A 42 2.68 1.69 -2.19
C VAL A 42 3.98 2.47 -2.34
N VAL A 43 4.34 2.78 -3.59
CA VAL A 43 5.41 3.74 -3.85
C VAL A 43 4.81 5.15 -3.85
N THR A 44 5.32 5.99 -2.94
CA THR A 44 4.96 7.40 -2.85
C THR A 44 6.16 8.25 -3.23
N ALA A 45 5.92 9.45 -3.77
CA ALA A 45 6.97 10.39 -4.12
C ALA A 45 6.76 11.71 -3.36
N THR A 46 7.79 12.14 -2.64
CA THR A 46 7.83 13.41 -1.90
C THR A 46 9.20 14.04 -2.12
N ASP A 47 9.25 15.32 -2.48
CA ASP A 47 10.49 16.08 -2.68
C ASP A 47 11.51 15.40 -3.61
N GLY A 48 11.01 14.73 -4.66
CA GLY A 48 11.83 14.00 -5.64
C GLY A 48 12.36 12.64 -5.16
N ALA A 49 12.16 12.27 -3.90
CA ALA A 49 12.49 10.96 -3.36
C ALA A 49 11.29 10.01 -3.41
N ARG A 50 11.53 8.74 -3.76
CA ARG A 50 10.51 7.69 -3.73
C ARG A 50 10.68 6.82 -2.49
N ARG A 51 9.57 6.53 -1.82
CA ARG A 51 9.51 5.61 -0.68
C ARG A 51 8.51 4.50 -0.95
N LEU A 52 8.92 3.27 -0.69
CA LEU A 52 8.06 2.10 -0.71
C LEU A 52 7.56 1.86 0.72
N ARG A 53 6.29 2.15 0.95
CA ARG A 53 5.69 2.18 2.28
C ARG A 53 4.36 1.44 2.34
N VAL A 54 3.91 1.09 3.53
CA VAL A 54 2.60 0.45 3.72
C VAL A 54 1.50 1.51 3.82
N MET A 55 0.39 1.31 3.09
CA MET A 55 -0.83 2.12 3.20
C MET A 55 -2.07 1.24 3.26
N ARG A 56 -3.17 1.76 3.82
CA ARG A 56 -4.48 1.11 3.78
C ARG A 56 -5.05 1.16 2.36
N TRP A 57 -5.49 0.02 1.82
CA TRP A 57 -6.25 0.02 0.56
C TRP A 57 -7.70 0.47 0.80
N GLY A 58 -7.88 1.78 0.82
CA GLY A 58 -9.17 2.43 0.98
C GLY A 58 -8.96 3.81 1.57
N LEU A 59 -9.28 4.85 0.81
CA LEU A 59 -9.15 6.24 1.24
C LEU A 59 -10.06 6.51 2.44
N VAL A 60 -9.48 7.06 3.49
CA VAL A 60 -10.23 7.64 4.62
C VAL A 60 -10.02 9.15 4.52
N PRO A 61 -11.04 9.90 4.09
CA PRO A 61 -10.92 11.35 4.00
C PRO A 61 -10.68 11.99 5.38
N PRO A 62 -9.93 13.10 5.46
CA PRO A 62 -9.63 13.75 6.74
C PRO A 62 -10.86 14.37 7.42
N TRP A 63 -11.98 14.53 6.71
CA TRP A 63 -13.24 15.04 7.26
C TRP A 63 -14.15 13.94 7.84
N TYR A 64 -13.75 12.67 7.78
CA TYR A 64 -14.49 11.59 8.44
C TYR A 64 -14.21 11.60 9.94
N LYS A 65 -15.25 11.41 10.75
CA LYS A 65 -15.16 11.30 12.21
C LYS A 65 -14.88 9.85 12.63
N ALA A 66 -15.28 8.88 11.82
CA ALA A 66 -15.00 7.45 12.00
C ALA A 66 -14.66 6.75 10.67
N LEU A 67 -13.99 5.60 10.77
CA LEU A 67 -13.56 4.80 9.60
C LEU A 67 -14.72 4.33 8.70
N ASN A 68 -15.92 4.25 9.26
CA ASN A 68 -17.13 3.77 8.61
C ASN A 68 -18.11 4.90 8.23
N ASP A 69 -17.68 6.16 8.25
CA ASP A 69 -18.52 7.32 7.88
C ASP A 69 -18.80 7.43 6.36
N GLY A 70 -18.19 6.56 5.54
CA GLY A 70 -18.36 6.54 4.09
C GLY A 70 -19.39 5.52 3.60
N PRO A 71 -19.77 5.60 2.30
CA PRO A 71 -20.57 4.54 1.70
C PRO A 71 -19.77 3.22 1.75
N LEU A 72 -20.36 2.22 2.40
CA LEU A 72 -19.91 0.82 2.35
C LEU A 72 -20.12 0.26 0.95
#